data_AF-A0A2Z3I3R0-F1
#
_entry.id   AF-A0A2Z3I3R0-F1
#
_cell.length_a   1.000
_cell.length_b   1.000
_cell.length_c   1.000
_cell.angle_alpha   90.00
_cell.angle_beta   90.00
_cell.angle_gamma   90.00
#
_symmetry.space_group_name_H-M   'P 1'
#
loop_
_entity.id
_entity.type
_entity.pdbx_description
1 polymer ?
#
loop_
_entity_poly.entity_id
_entity_poly.type
_entity_poly.pdbx_seq_one_letter_code
_entity_poly.pdbx_strand_id
1 'polypeptide(L)'
;MKQIDLDDLPPRVAQILASLEAGETLTLVQNGLVVGRLEGAAASETQAGAPDGGEPAPAPTGEARAAEIFEQFRSLMEDEF
;
A
#
# COMPACT_ATOMS: atom_id res chain seq x y z
N MET A 1 -4.71 14.61 15.71
CA MET A 1 -4.36 15.58 14.66
C MET A 1 -5.39 15.46 13.55
N LYS A 2 -5.61 16.49 12.73
CA LYS A 2 -6.54 16.40 11.59
C LYS A 2 -5.75 15.92 10.37
N GLN A 3 -6.19 14.84 9.76
CA GLN A 3 -5.66 14.28 8.51
C GLN A 3 -6.74 14.37 7.44
N ILE A 4 -6.34 14.58 6.20
CA ILE A 4 -7.21 14.57 5.02
C ILE A 4 -6.55 13.66 4.01
N ASP A 5 -7.30 12.69 3.49
CA ASP A 5 -6.83 11.80 2.44
C ASP A 5 -7.00 12.49 1.08
N LEU A 6 -5.99 12.35 0.19
CA LEU A 6 -6.03 12.98 -1.13
C LEU A 6 -7.15 12.40 -2.01
N ASP A 7 -7.56 11.16 -1.76
CA ASP A 7 -8.63 10.48 -2.50
C ASP A 7 -10.03 11.05 -2.20
N ASP A 8 -10.21 11.73 -1.06
CA ASP A 8 -11.46 12.40 -0.69
C ASP A 8 -11.58 13.81 -1.31
N LEU A 9 -10.50 14.30 -1.94
CA LEU A 9 -10.47 15.62 -2.55
C LEU A 9 -10.91 15.60 -4.02
N PRO A 10 -11.46 16.72 -4.54
CA PRO A 10 -11.67 16.86 -5.97
C PRO A 10 -10.36 16.61 -6.74
N PRO A 11 -10.42 15.94 -7.91
CA PRO A 11 -9.23 15.43 -8.60
C PRO A 11 -8.21 16.52 -8.92
N ARG A 12 -8.68 17.72 -9.24
CA ARG A 12 -7.82 18.88 -9.49
C ARG A 12 -7.03 19.31 -8.25
N VAL A 13 -7.67 19.31 -7.09
CA VAL A 13 -7.03 19.70 -5.82
C VAL A 13 -6.02 18.64 -5.41
N ALA A 14 -6.40 17.36 -5.50
CA ALA A 14 -5.50 16.25 -5.22
C ALA A 14 -4.24 16.30 -6.10
N GLN A 15 -4.38 16.52 -7.41
CA GLN A 15 -3.26 16.67 -8.35
C GLN A 15 -2.31 17.82 -7.98
N ILE A 16 -2.86 18.98 -7.59
CA ILE A 16 -2.04 20.13 -7.20
C ILE A 16 -1.23 19.82 -5.94
N LEU A 17 -1.86 19.21 -4.93
CA LEU A 17 -1.18 18.84 -3.69
C LEU A 17 -0.14 17.73 -3.90
N ALA A 18 -0.42 16.77 -4.78
CA ALA A 18 0.49 15.68 -5.12
C ALA A 18 1.70 16.15 -5.95
N SER A 19 1.58 17.27 -6.66
CA SER A 19 2.66 17.82 -7.49
C SER A 19 3.52 18.84 -6.75
N LEU A 20 3.23 19.12 -5.48
CA LEU A 20 3.93 20.15 -4.71
C LEU A 20 5.35 19.66 -4.35
N GLU A 21 6.36 20.37 -4.84
CA GLU A 21 7.75 20.00 -4.60
C GLU A 21 8.21 20.34 -3.17
N ALA A 22 9.29 19.70 -2.72
CA ALA A 22 9.83 19.95 -1.38
C ALA A 22 10.25 21.43 -1.23
N GLY A 23 9.71 22.10 -0.21
CA GLY A 23 9.93 23.54 0.03
C GLY A 23 9.09 24.46 -0.88
N GLU A 24 8.28 23.92 -1.79
CA GLU A 24 7.30 24.70 -2.54
C GLU A 24 6.13 25.06 -1.63
N THR A 25 5.71 26.33 -1.66
CA THR A 25 4.60 26.82 -0.82
C THR A 25 3.33 27.03 -1.64
N LEU A 26 2.27 26.31 -1.27
CA LEU A 26 0.91 26.54 -1.74
C LEU A 26 0.13 27.40 -0.75
N THR A 27 -0.50 28.46 -1.26
CA THR A 27 -1.33 29.36 -0.44
C THR A 27 -2.81 29.06 -0.62
N LEU A 28 -3.51 28.86 0.49
CA LEU A 28 -4.96 28.67 0.52
C LEU A 28 -5.63 30.04 0.68
N VAL A 29 -6.47 30.41 -0.28
CA VAL A 29 -7.20 31.68 -0.30
C VAL A 29 -8.70 31.42 -0.27
N GLN A 30 -9.42 32.06 0.64
CA GLN A 30 -10.87 32.02 0.73
C GLN A 30 -11.41 33.45 0.85
N ASN A 31 -12.39 33.82 0.01
CA ASN A 31 -12.96 35.17 -0.03
C ASN A 31 -11.91 36.29 -0.16
N GLY A 32 -10.83 36.04 -0.91
CA GLY A 32 -9.74 37.00 -1.07
C GLY A 32 -8.76 37.10 0.11
N LEU A 33 -8.95 36.30 1.16
CA LEU A 33 -8.07 36.25 2.34
C LEU A 33 -7.26 34.96 2.36
N VAL A 34 -5.98 35.06 2.75
CA VAL A 34 -5.13 33.89 2.97
C VAL A 34 -5.58 33.20 4.26
N VAL A 35 -6.07 31.96 4.14
CA VAL A 35 -6.55 31.15 5.27
C VAL A 35 -5.51 30.13 5.74
N GLY A 36 -4.49 29.87 4.94
CA GLY A 36 -3.43 28.93 5.29
C GLY A 36 -2.35 28.82 4.22
N ARG A 37 -1.28 28.10 4.57
CA ARG A 37 -0.20 27.73 3.66
C ARG A 37 0.15 26.26 3.89
N LEU A 38 0.42 25.57 2.81
CA LEU A 38 0.95 24.22 2.79
C LEU A 38 2.34 24.30 2.17
N GLU A 39 3.30 23.62 2.76
CA GLU A 39 4.64 23.47 2.19
C GLU A 39 4.78 22.02 1.73
N GLY A 40 5.27 21.83 0.51
CA GLY A 40 5.54 20.51 0.00
C GLY A 40 6.61 19.86 0.87
N ALA A 41 6.30 18.68 1.37
CA ALA A 41 7.27 17.87 2.07
C ALA A 41 8.10 17.09 1.05
N ALA A 42 9.38 16.88 1.32
CA ALA A 42 10.12 15.84 0.63
C ALA A 42 9.36 14.53 0.87
N ALA A 43 8.89 13.90 -0.21
CA ALA A 43 8.23 12.62 -0.11
C ALA A 43 9.20 11.65 0.58
N SER A 44 8.93 11.32 1.85
CA SER A 44 9.52 10.11 2.41
C SER A 44 8.99 8.99 1.55
N GLU A 45 9.90 8.25 0.93
CA GLU A 45 9.65 6.99 0.23
C GLU A 45 9.14 5.95 1.24
N THR A 46 8.01 6.20 1.89
CA THR A 46 7.26 5.16 2.58
C THR A 46 6.54 4.40 1.47
N GLN A 47 7.23 3.36 0.99
CA GLN A 47 6.75 2.34 0.07
C GLN A 47 5.25 2.08 0.28
N ALA A 48 4.45 2.56 -0.66
CA ALA A 48 3.15 1.99 -0.90
C ALA A 48 3.36 0.54 -1.36
N GLY A 49 3.19 -0.41 -0.46
CA GLY A 49 3.15 -1.84 -0.79
C GLY A 49 4.32 -2.68 -0.26
N ALA A 50 4.48 -2.76 1.05
CA ALA A 50 4.96 -4.00 1.65
C ALA A 50 3.90 -4.42 2.69
N PRO A 51 3.17 -5.52 2.50
CA PRO A 51 2.41 -6.09 3.60
C PRO A 51 3.41 -6.47 4.70
N ASP A 52 3.29 -5.80 5.84
CA ASP A 52 3.92 -6.22 7.09
C ASP A 52 3.33 -7.59 7.46
N GLY A 53 4.15 -8.65 7.36
CA GLY A 53 3.64 -10.00 7.45
C GLY A 53 4.70 -11.09 7.35
N GLY A 54 5.63 -11.09 8.31
CA GLY A 54 6.33 -12.31 8.71
C GLY A 54 7.63 -12.62 7.97
N GLU A 55 8.63 -13.00 8.77
CA GLU A 55 9.83 -13.73 8.39
C GLU A 55 9.52 -14.75 7.27
N PRO A 56 10.32 -14.84 6.18
CA PRO A 56 10.09 -15.87 5.18
C PRO A 56 10.29 -17.22 5.83
N ALA A 57 9.18 -17.91 6.17
CA ALA A 57 9.22 -19.33 6.44
C ALA A 57 9.90 -19.98 5.21
N PRO A 58 10.91 -20.84 5.40
CA PRO A 58 11.60 -21.45 4.29
C PRO A 58 10.56 -22.12 3.40
N ALA A 59 10.58 -21.79 2.10
CA ALA A 59 9.73 -22.45 1.13
C ALA A 59 9.86 -23.96 1.34
N PRO A 60 8.74 -24.71 1.45
CA PRO A 60 8.82 -26.15 1.65
C PRO A 60 9.70 -26.73 0.54
N THR A 61 10.73 -27.48 0.94
CA THR A 61 11.61 -28.16 -0.01
C THR A 61 10.76 -29.05 -0.91
N GLY A 62 11.13 -29.19 -2.19
CA GLY A 62 10.33 -29.94 -3.17
C GLY A 62 9.96 -31.35 -2.73
N GLU A 63 10.75 -31.94 -1.82
CA GLU A 63 10.51 -33.25 -1.22
C GLU A 63 9.30 -33.27 -0.26
N ALA A 64 9.11 -32.21 0.54
CA ALA A 64 7.92 -32.07 1.39
C ALA A 64 6.65 -31.90 0.55
N ARG A 65 6.73 -31.12 -0.53
CA ARG A 65 5.61 -30.97 -1.49
C ARG A 65 5.26 -32.29 -2.19
N ALA A 66 6.26 -33.09 -2.55
CA ALA A 66 6.03 -34.39 -3.19
C ALA A 66 5.34 -35.38 -2.25
N ALA A 67 5.70 -35.40 -0.96
CA ALA A 67 5.07 -36.25 0.05
C ALA A 67 3.59 -35.89 0.27
N GLU A 68 3.26 -34.59 0.38
CA GLU A 68 1.88 -34.12 0.50
C GLU A 68 1.02 -34.53 -0.72
N ILE A 69 1.56 -34.38 -1.93
CA ILE A 69 0.87 -34.75 -3.16
C ILE A 69 0.61 -36.27 -3.20
N PHE A 70 1.59 -37.08 -2.79
CA PHE A 70 1.44 -38.54 -2.80
C PHE A 70 0.39 -39.01 -1.79
N GLU A 71 0.35 -38.41 -0.60
CA GLU A 71 -0.64 -38.73 0.42
C GLU A 71 -2.06 -38.32 -0.03
N GLN A 72 -2.19 -37.16 -0.65
CA GLN A 72 -3.47 -36.72 -1.23
C GLN A 72 -3.93 -37.65 -2.36
N PHE A 73 -3.02 -38.09 -3.23
CA PHE A 73 -3.34 -39.02 -4.32
C PHE A 73 -3.72 -40.41 -3.80
N ARG A 74 -3.07 -40.87 -2.74
CA ARG A 74 -3.42 -42.12 -2.05
C ARG A 74 -4.80 -42.04 -1.42
N SER A 75 -5.11 -40.94 -0.73
CA SER A 75 -6.41 -40.74 -0.08
C SER A 75 -7.55 -40.77 -1.10
N LEU A 76 -7.36 -40.15 -2.26
CA LEU A 76 -8.31 -40.19 -3.38
C LEU A 76 -8.53 -41.59 -3.95
N MET A 77 -7.49 -42.44 -4.00
CA MET A 77 -7.64 -43.83 -4.47
C MET A 77 -8.23 -44.76 -3.40
N GLU A 78 -8.01 -44.50 -2.11
CA GLU A 78 -8.63 -45.24 -1.00
C GLU A 78 -10.12 -44.89 -0.81
N ASP A 79 -10.58 -43.72 -1.25
CA ASP A 79 -11.98 -43.28 -1.15
C ASP A 79 -12.88 -43.83 -2.29
N GLU A 80 -12.28 -44.31 -3.40
CA GLU A 80 -12.99 -44.79 -4.59
C GLU A 80 -13.18 -46.33 -4.65
N PHE A 81 -13.07 -47.04 -3.52
CA PHE A 81 -13.31 -48.49 -3.40
C PHE A 81 -14.27 -48.89 -2.26
#